data_AF-A0A5Q4ZXA8-F1
#
_entry.id   AF-A0A5Q4ZXA8-F1
#
_cell.length_a   1.000
_cell.length_b   1.000
_cell.length_c   1.000
_cell.angle_alpha   90.00
_cell.angle_beta   90.00
_cell.angle_gamma   90.00
#
_symmetry.space_group_name_H-M   'P 1'
#
loop_
_entity.id
_entity.type
_entity.pdbx_description
1 polymer ?
#
loop_
_entity_poly.entity_id
_entity_poly.type
_entity_poly.pdbx_seq_one_letter_code
_entity_poly.pdbx_strand_id
1 'polypeptide(L)'
;MKQYVGDLFHQHKKKRKVLAKTPSFTSAIELICQTDALVTAPLHIAGQFIDKLPITIKPLPFELPVHSYYLLWHSKFQNDPAHRWFRDQSFLLLQQHLKETYDVGKLNHL
;
A
#
# COMPACT_ATOMS: atom_id res chain seq x y z
N MET A 1 -13.71 -8.10 7.60
CA MET A 1 -12.88 -7.33 6.64
C MET A 1 -13.07 -5.83 6.85
N LYS A 2 -12.77 -5.31 8.05
CA LYS A 2 -12.87 -3.88 8.43
C LYS A 2 -11.80 -3.59 9.48
N GLN A 3 -10.56 -3.45 9.08
CA GLN A 3 -9.52 -2.87 9.93
C GLN A 3 -8.83 -1.82 9.09
N TYR A 4 -9.48 -0.65 9.01
CA TYR A 4 -8.87 0.51 8.40
C TYR A 4 -7.85 1.07 9.39
N VAL A 5 -6.75 1.62 8.90
CA VAL A 5 -5.73 2.29 9.74
C VAL A 5 -6.37 3.28 10.73
N GLY A 6 -7.44 3.97 10.32
CA GLY A 6 -8.18 4.90 11.18
C GLY A 6 -8.79 4.26 12.44
N ASP A 7 -9.21 2.99 12.39
CA ASP A 7 -9.79 2.28 13.54
C ASP A 7 -8.72 1.95 14.58
N LEU A 8 -7.50 1.64 14.12
CA LEU A 8 -6.37 1.28 14.99
C LEU A 8 -5.86 2.47 15.79
N PHE A 9 -5.89 3.69 15.24
CA PHE A 9 -5.62 4.89 16.03
C PHE A 9 -6.59 5.03 17.21
N HIS A 10 -7.88 4.73 17.01
CA HIS A 10 -8.87 4.76 18.09
C HIS A 10 -8.62 3.66 19.12
N GLN A 11 -8.34 2.43 18.67
CA GLN A 11 -8.04 1.29 19.54
C GLN A 11 -6.82 1.55 20.43
N HIS A 12 -5.77 2.16 19.89
CA HIS A 12 -4.57 2.53 20.64
C HIS A 12 -4.68 3.88 21.37
N LYS A 13 -5.89 4.48 21.47
CA LYS A 13 -6.17 5.78 22.12
C LYS A 13 -5.28 6.92 21.62
N LYS A 14 -4.86 6.87 20.34
CA LYS A 14 -4.08 7.91 19.67
C LYS A 14 -5.02 8.85 18.91
N LYS A 15 -4.90 10.16 19.14
CA LYS A 15 -5.66 11.17 18.41
C LYS A 15 -4.94 11.52 17.10
N ARG A 16 -5.70 11.73 16.02
CA ARG A 16 -5.19 12.23 14.73
C ARG A 16 -6.07 13.38 14.25
N LYS A 17 -5.45 14.47 13.79
CA LYS A 17 -6.14 15.54 13.07
C LYS A 17 -6.16 15.18 11.59
N VAL A 18 -7.34 15.07 11.00
CA VAL A 18 -7.50 14.76 9.57
C VAL A 18 -7.47 16.06 8.78
N LEU A 19 -6.41 16.28 8.00
CA LEU A 19 -6.32 17.45 7.11
C LEU A 19 -7.22 17.28 5.87
N ALA A 20 -7.15 16.11 5.22
CA ALA A 20 -7.90 15.81 4.02
C ALA A 20 -8.19 14.31 3.91
N LYS A 21 -9.17 13.97 3.06
CA LYS A 21 -9.40 12.61 2.55
C LYS A 21 -9.26 12.68 1.02
N THR A 22 -8.39 11.88 0.45
CA THR A 22 -8.12 11.84 -0.99
C THR A 22 -8.65 10.54 -1.59
N PRO A 23 -8.93 10.51 -2.91
CA PRO A 23 -9.40 9.30 -3.58
C PRO A 23 -8.29 8.27 -3.85
N SER A 24 -7.00 8.65 -3.73
CA SER A 24 -5.87 7.78 -4.05
C SER A 24 -4.65 8.07 -3.15
N PHE A 25 -3.72 7.11 -3.10
CA PHE A 25 -2.42 7.31 -2.45
C PHE A 25 -1.55 8.32 -3.20
N THR A 26 -1.59 8.33 -4.54
CA THR A 26 -0.83 9.31 -5.34
C THR A 26 -1.19 10.73 -4.94
N SER A 27 -2.48 11.08 -4.92
CA SER A 27 -2.92 12.42 -4.53
C SER A 27 -2.64 12.74 -3.06
N ALA A 28 -2.63 11.74 -2.18
CA ALA A 28 -2.24 11.94 -0.78
C ALA A 28 -0.75 12.24 -0.64
N ILE A 29 0.10 11.53 -1.39
CA ILE A 29 1.56 11.69 -1.38
C ILE A 29 1.93 13.06 -1.96
N GLU A 30 1.31 13.48 -3.07
CA GLU A 30 1.49 14.81 -3.63
C GLU A 30 1.09 15.92 -2.65
N LEU A 31 0.00 15.73 -1.89
CA LEU A 31 -0.46 16.68 -0.88
C LEU A 31 0.54 16.83 0.29
N ILE A 32 1.10 15.72 0.79
CA ILE A 32 2.09 15.80 1.88
C ILE A 32 3.44 16.35 1.41
N CYS A 33 3.75 16.32 0.11
CA CYS A 33 4.94 17.01 -0.41
C CYS A 33 4.80 18.54 -0.33
N GLN A 34 3.59 19.07 -0.14
CA GLN A 34 3.29 20.50 -0.11
C GLN A 34 2.79 20.97 1.27
N THR A 35 2.75 20.09 2.27
CA THR A 35 2.19 20.38 3.60
C THR A 35 2.94 19.64 4.69
N ASP A 36 2.78 20.03 5.95
CA ASP A 36 3.34 19.29 7.11
C ASP A 36 2.48 18.08 7.52
N ALA A 37 1.62 17.60 6.63
CA ALA A 37 0.77 16.45 6.92
C ALA A 37 1.53 15.12 6.73
N LEU A 38 0.95 14.06 7.27
CA LEU A 38 1.44 12.69 7.13
C LEU A 38 0.37 11.81 6.48
N VAL A 39 0.80 10.81 5.72
CA VAL A 39 -0.06 9.76 5.18
C VAL A 39 0.41 8.40 5.68
N THR A 40 -0.54 7.53 6.03
CA THR A 40 -0.25 6.10 6.23
C THR A 40 -0.57 5.37 4.93
N ALA A 41 0.41 4.67 4.38
CA ALA A 41 0.27 3.89 3.16
C ALA A 41 0.94 2.51 3.31
N PRO A 42 0.52 1.50 2.54
CA PRO A 42 1.28 0.26 2.40
C PRO A 42 2.73 0.53 1.99
N LEU A 43 3.66 -0.25 2.54
CA LEU A 43 5.09 -0.01 2.35
C LEU A 43 5.53 -0.07 0.88
N HIS A 44 4.99 -1.02 0.10
CA HIS A 44 5.28 -1.13 -1.32
C HIS A 44 4.84 0.13 -2.11
N ILE A 45 3.76 0.80 -1.72
CA ILE A 45 3.36 2.08 -2.33
C ILE A 45 4.39 3.15 -1.99
N ALA A 46 4.75 3.30 -0.72
CA ALA A 46 5.74 4.30 -0.31
C ALA A 46 7.11 4.08 -1.02
N GLY A 47 7.53 2.82 -1.16
CA GLY A 47 8.74 2.44 -1.90
C GLY A 47 8.71 2.81 -3.39
N GLN A 48 7.53 2.94 -4.03
CA GLN A 48 7.44 3.40 -5.41
C GLN A 48 7.73 4.91 -5.61
N PHE A 49 7.64 5.68 -4.53
CA PHE A 49 7.75 7.15 -4.55
C PHE A 49 8.99 7.70 -3.84
N ILE A 50 9.62 6.92 -2.95
CA ILE A 50 10.75 7.39 -2.12
C ILE A 50 11.92 7.94 -2.93
N ASP A 51 12.21 7.34 -4.09
CA ASP A 51 13.30 7.78 -4.97
C ASP A 51 12.89 8.92 -5.93
N LYS A 52 11.61 9.28 -5.96
CA LYS A 52 11.03 10.24 -6.93
C LYS A 52 10.57 11.54 -6.30
N LEU A 53 10.23 11.51 -5.01
CA LEU A 53 9.63 12.61 -4.29
C LEU A 53 10.38 12.84 -2.97
N PRO A 54 10.39 14.07 -2.44
CA PRO A 54 11.07 14.41 -1.19
C PRO A 54 10.28 13.93 0.03
N ILE A 55 10.07 12.61 0.13
CA ILE A 55 9.35 11.97 1.23
C ILE A 55 10.31 11.16 2.10
N THR A 56 9.83 10.75 3.27
CA THR A 56 10.57 9.86 4.16
C THR A 56 9.60 8.84 4.74
N ILE A 57 10.06 7.59 4.90
CA ILE A 57 9.27 6.51 5.47
C ILE A 57 9.61 6.36 6.94
N LYS A 58 8.58 6.30 7.79
CA LYS A 58 8.70 6.07 9.24
C LYS A 58 7.81 4.91 9.67
N PRO A 59 8.23 4.13 10.69
CA PRO A 59 7.39 3.07 11.24
C PRO A 59 6.12 3.64 11.87
N LEU A 60 5.04 2.87 11.81
CA LEU A 60 3.83 3.19 12.56
C LEU A 60 4.08 3.02 14.06
N PRO A 61 3.40 3.81 14.91
CA PRO A 61 3.55 3.72 16.37
C PRO A 61 2.82 2.50 16.98
N PHE A 62 2.40 1.54 16.16
CA PHE A 62 1.70 0.31 16.52
C PHE A 62 1.82 -0.70 15.37
N GLU A 63 1.62 -1.98 15.70
CA GLU A 63 1.65 -3.06 14.71
C GLU A 63 0.36 -3.12 13.89
N LEU A 64 0.49 -3.57 12.64
CA LEU A 64 -0.63 -3.83 11.73
C LEU A 64 -0.71 -5.32 11.42
N PRO A 65 -1.92 -5.88 11.23
CA PRO A 65 -2.06 -7.20 10.65
C PRO A 65 -1.49 -7.21 9.22
N VAL A 66 -0.90 -8.34 8.82
CA VAL A 66 -0.37 -8.52 7.47
C VAL A 66 -1.52 -8.52 6.46
N HIS A 67 -1.37 -7.74 5.40
CA HIS A 67 -2.31 -7.69 4.29
C HIS A 67 -1.79 -8.50 3.11
N SER A 68 -2.67 -9.29 2.50
CA SER A 68 -2.36 -10.13 1.34
C SER A 68 -3.05 -9.61 0.09
N TYR A 69 -2.37 -9.73 -1.05
CA TYR A 69 -2.90 -9.44 -2.37
C TYR A 69 -3.39 -10.73 -3.03
N TYR A 70 -4.55 -10.65 -3.67
CA TYR A 70 -5.18 -11.79 -4.33
C TYR A 70 -5.52 -11.42 -5.77
N LEU A 71 -5.22 -12.33 -6.71
CA LEU A 71 -5.82 -12.30 -8.03
C LEU A 71 -7.18 -13.00 -7.94
N LEU A 72 -8.23 -12.30 -8.36
CA LEU A 72 -9.59 -12.80 -8.34
C LEU A 72 -10.10 -12.95 -9.77
N TRP A 73 -10.83 -14.03 -10.03
CA TRP A 73 -11.47 -14.26 -11.31
C TRP A 73 -12.77 -15.04 -11.12
N HIS A 74 -13.64 -14.95 -12.11
CA HIS A 74 -14.90 -15.70 -12.10
C HIS A 74 -14.64 -17.19 -12.40
N SER A 75 -15.30 -18.09 -11.68
CA SER A 75 -15.12 -19.56 -11.80
C SER A 75 -15.31 -20.10 -13.22
N LYS A 76 -16.20 -19.47 -14.00
CA LYS A 76 -16.38 -19.72 -15.45
C LYS A 76 -15.06 -19.76 -16.24
N PHE A 77 -14.07 -18.96 -15.87
CA PHE A 77 -12.77 -18.87 -16.57
C PHE A 77 -11.67 -19.68 -15.90
N GLN A 78 -12.02 -20.57 -14.96
CA GLN A 78 -11.03 -21.39 -14.26
C GLN A 78 -10.17 -22.20 -15.23
N ASN A 79 -10.80 -22.82 -16.23
CA ASN A 79 -10.18 -23.73 -17.17
C ASN A 79 -9.94 -23.10 -18.56
N ASP A 80 -10.24 -21.82 -18.74
CA ASP A 80 -9.94 -21.12 -20.00
C ASP A 80 -8.41 -20.97 -20.16
N PRO A 81 -7.81 -21.48 -21.26
CA PRO A 81 -6.35 -21.46 -21.43
C PRO A 81 -5.76 -20.05 -21.51
N ALA A 82 -6.41 -19.12 -22.21
CA ALA A 82 -5.93 -17.75 -22.35
C ALA A 82 -6.01 -17.00 -21.01
N HIS A 83 -7.11 -17.20 -20.28
CA HIS A 83 -7.29 -16.64 -18.94
C HIS A 83 -6.29 -17.23 -17.95
N ARG A 84 -5.96 -18.52 -18.05
CA ARG A 84 -4.94 -19.15 -17.18
C ARG A 84 -3.56 -18.57 -17.46
N TRP A 85 -3.15 -18.56 -18.72
CA TRP A 85 -1.88 -17.97 -19.12
C TRP A 85 -1.73 -16.53 -18.62
N PHE A 86 -2.74 -15.69 -18.82
CA PHE A 86 -2.68 -14.29 -18.38
C PHE A 86 -2.60 -14.16 -16.86
N ARG A 87 -3.34 -14.98 -16.11
CA ARG A 87 -3.26 -15.00 -14.63
C ARG A 87 -1.87 -15.40 -14.15
N ASP A 88 -1.27 -16.41 -14.76
CA ASP A 88 0.06 -16.88 -14.37
C ASP A 88 1.12 -15.80 -14.67
N GLN A 89 1.05 -15.15 -15.83
CA GLN A 89 1.94 -14.02 -16.16
C GLN A 89 1.73 -12.83 -15.21
N SER A 90 0.47 -12.45 -14.97
CA SER A 90 0.14 -11.35 -14.07
C SER A 90 0.60 -11.64 -12.65
N PHE A 91 0.43 -12.88 -12.16
CA PHE A 91 0.84 -13.27 -10.82
C PHE A 91 2.35 -13.10 -10.64
N LEU A 92 3.14 -13.62 -11.57
CA LEU A 92 4.60 -13.51 -11.53
C LEU A 92 5.05 -12.05 -11.48
N LEU A 93 4.56 -11.24 -12.43
CA LEU A 93 4.93 -9.82 -12.53
C LEU A 93 4.50 -9.01 -11.30
N LEU A 94 3.27 -9.19 -10.84
CA LEU A 94 2.75 -8.46 -9.67
C LEU A 94 3.44 -8.89 -8.39
N GLN A 95 3.71 -10.19 -8.20
CA GLN A 95 4.43 -10.69 -7.03
C GLN A 95 5.84 -10.11 -6.97
N GLN A 96 6.55 -10.13 -8.09
CA GLN A 96 7.90 -9.55 -8.19
C GLN A 96 7.87 -8.05 -7.88
N HIS A 97 7.00 -7.29 -8.55
CA HIS A 97 6.87 -5.85 -8.36
C HIS A 97 6.54 -5.47 -6.90
N LEU A 98 5.58 -6.16 -6.29
CA LEU A 98 5.20 -5.93 -4.90
C LEU A 98 6.36 -6.22 -3.93
N LYS A 99 7.16 -7.26 -4.20
CA LYS A 99 8.32 -7.60 -3.38
C LYS A 99 9.42 -6.55 -3.50
N GLU A 100 9.80 -6.18 -4.73
CA GLU A 100 10.84 -5.19 -4.98
C GLU A 100 10.51 -3.84 -4.34
N THR A 101 9.30 -3.35 -4.57
CA THR A 101 8.87 -2.05 -4.02
C THR A 101 8.67 -2.10 -2.51
N TYR A 102 8.27 -3.24 -1.94
CA TYR A 102 8.27 -3.45 -0.49
C TYR A 102 9.69 -3.39 0.08
N ASP A 103 10.64 -4.09 -0.53
CA ASP A 103 12.03 -4.13 -0.09
C ASP A 103 12.67 -2.74 -0.17
N VAL A 104 12.41 -1.96 -1.22
CA VAL A 104 12.81 -0.54 -1.32
C VAL A 104 12.23 0.28 -0.16
N GLY A 105 10.92 0.16 0.10
CA GLY A 105 10.30 0.87 1.22
C GLY A 105 10.87 0.44 2.57
N LYS A 106 11.23 -0.84 2.71
CA LYS A 106 11.86 -1.40 3.92
C LYS A 106 13.33 -1.05 4.03
N LEU A 107 14.07 -0.77 2.98
CA LEU A 107 15.46 -0.31 3.13
C LEU A 107 15.54 1.16 3.53
N ASN A 108 14.51 1.94 3.16
CA ASN A 108 14.44 3.38 3.39
C ASN A 108 13.56 3.76 4.60
N HIS A 109 13.27 2.82 5.51
CA HIS A 109 12.64 3.16 6.78
C HIS A 109 13.69 3.69 7.76
N LEU A 110 13.45 4.89 8.30
CA LEU A 110 14.24 5.50 9.37
C LEU A 110 13.60 5.27 10.74
#